data_AF-A0A6B3GI63-F1
#
_entry.id   AF-A0A6B3GI63-F1
#
_cell.length_a   1.000
_cell.length_b   1.000
_cell.length_c   1.000
_cell.angle_alpha   90.00
_cell.angle_beta   90.00
_cell.angle_gamma   90.00
#
_symmetry.space_group_name_H-M   'P 1'
#
loop_
_entity.id
_entity.type
_entity.pdbx_description
1 polymer ?
#
loop_
_entity_poly.entity_id
_entity_poly.type
_entity_poly.pdbx_seq_one_letter_code
_entity_poly.pdbx_strand_id
1 'polypeptide(L)'
;DEEAVRTLVTEGPDAVRRLITTGAHFDTTDSGDIALTREGGHHRRRIAHAGGDATGAEISRTLVEAVREAALHTIENALVLDLLTDAQGRTAGVSLHVMGEGQHDGVGAVRAPSVVLA
;
A
#
# COMPACT_ATOMS: atom_id res chain seq x y z
N ASP A 1 13.97 3.28 15.86
CA ASP A 1 15.11 3.07 14.96
C ASP A 1 15.41 4.40 14.25
N GLU A 2 16.62 4.94 14.40
CA GLU A 2 16.99 6.24 13.81
C GLU A 2 17.21 6.14 12.29
N GLU A 3 17.72 5.01 11.81
CA GLU A 3 17.97 4.79 10.39
C GLU A 3 16.65 4.75 9.62
N ALA A 4 15.68 3.99 10.12
CA ALA A 4 14.34 3.93 9.53
C ALA A 4 13.67 5.32 9.48
N VAL A 5 13.79 6.11 10.55
CA VAL A 5 13.26 7.48 10.58
C VAL A 5 13.94 8.35 9.54
N ARG A 6 15.28 8.26 9.41
CA ARG A 6 16.04 9.02 8.41
C ARG A 6 15.57 8.69 7.00
N THR A 7 15.40 7.41 6.67
CA THR A 7 14.86 6.99 5.37
C THR A 7 13.49 7.62 5.13
N LEU A 8 12.54 7.46 6.07
CA LEU A 8 11.17 7.97 5.92
C LEU A 8 11.11 9.50 5.70
N VAL A 9 11.89 10.27 6.46
CA VAL A 9 11.83 11.75 6.37
C VAL A 9 12.58 12.29 5.16
N THR A 10 13.60 11.58 4.67
CA THR A 10 14.42 12.05 3.54
C THR A 10 13.81 11.63 2.20
N GLU A 11 13.20 10.44 2.12
CA GLU A 11 12.60 9.91 0.89
C GLU A 11 11.13 10.30 0.70
N GLY A 12 10.47 10.77 1.75
CA GLY A 12 9.04 11.15 1.73
C GLY A 12 8.64 12.08 0.57
N PRO A 13 9.35 13.20 0.30
CA PRO A 13 9.02 14.08 -0.81
C PRO A 13 9.03 13.38 -2.18
N ASP A 14 9.99 12.50 -2.42
CA ASP A 14 10.06 11.75 -3.68
C ASP A 14 8.97 10.69 -3.77
N ALA A 15 8.59 10.07 -2.65
CA ALA A 15 7.44 9.18 -2.60
C ALA A 15 6.13 9.89 -2.98
N VAL A 16 5.90 11.11 -2.49
CA VAL A 16 4.74 11.93 -2.87
C VAL A 16 4.76 12.28 -4.36
N ARG A 17 5.92 12.67 -4.92
CA ARG A 17 6.05 12.94 -6.36
C ARG A 17 5.79 11.70 -7.21
N ARG A 18 6.21 10.51 -6.76
CA ARG A 18 5.89 9.25 -7.43
C ARG A 18 4.38 9.00 -7.43
N LEU A 19 3.69 9.17 -6.29
CA LEU A 19 2.23 9.05 -6.24
C LEU A 19 1.54 9.99 -7.24
N ILE A 20 1.98 11.25 -7.32
CA ILE A 20 1.46 12.21 -8.31
C ILE A 20 1.68 11.71 -9.73
N THR A 21 2.88 11.23 -10.04
CA THR A 21 3.23 10.70 -11.37
C THR A 21 2.41 9.45 -11.71
N THR A 22 2.07 8.62 -10.71
CA THR A 22 1.20 7.45 -10.86
C THR A 22 -0.26 7.84 -11.06
N GLY A 23 -0.68 9.06 -10.71
CA GLY A 23 -2.04 9.55 -10.94
C GLY A 23 -2.80 10.03 -9.70
N ALA A 24 -2.10 10.24 -8.57
CA ALA A 24 -2.70 10.80 -7.37
C ALA A 24 -2.85 12.33 -7.49
N HIS A 25 -4.03 12.84 -7.14
CA HIS A 25 -4.39 14.25 -7.18
C HIS A 25 -4.39 14.82 -5.76
N PHE A 26 -3.29 15.47 -5.37
CA PHE A 26 -3.25 16.26 -4.14
C PHE A 26 -3.87 17.63 -4.36
N ASP A 27 -4.47 18.18 -3.31
CA ASP A 27 -5.03 19.54 -3.34
C ASP A 27 -3.89 20.53 -3.60
N THR A 28 -4.16 21.55 -4.40
CA THR A 28 -3.19 22.57 -4.78
C THR A 28 -3.65 23.97 -4.38
N THR A 29 -2.68 24.87 -4.18
CA THR A 29 -2.92 26.30 -4.01
C THR A 29 -3.25 26.96 -5.36
N ASP A 30 -3.68 28.22 -5.35
CA ASP A 30 -3.89 29.01 -6.57
C ASP A 30 -2.62 29.15 -7.44
N SER A 31 -1.43 28.99 -6.83
CA SER A 31 -0.14 28.97 -7.54
C SER A 31 0.20 27.62 -8.19
N GLY A 32 -0.61 26.58 -7.95
CA GLY A 32 -0.38 25.22 -8.42
C GLY A 32 0.57 24.40 -7.55
N ASP A 33 1.01 24.94 -6.40
CA ASP A 33 1.81 24.18 -5.43
C ASP A 33 0.92 23.24 -4.62
N ILE A 34 1.46 22.13 -4.11
CA ILE A 34 0.71 21.25 -3.20
C ILE A 34 0.28 22.06 -1.97
N ALA A 35 -1.03 22.04 -1.67
CA ALA A 35 -1.58 22.62 -0.48
C ALA A 35 -1.13 21.80 0.75
N LEU A 36 -0.50 22.48 1.71
CA LEU A 36 0.03 21.85 2.92
C LEU A 36 -0.67 22.36 4.18
N THR A 37 -1.14 21.43 4.99
CA THR A 37 -1.67 21.70 6.33
C THR A 37 -0.60 21.42 7.39
N ARG A 38 -0.90 21.87 8.62
CA ARG A 38 -0.10 21.59 9.81
C ARG A 38 -0.96 20.81 10.79
N GLU A 39 -0.59 19.58 11.05
CA GLU A 39 -1.26 18.69 12.00
C GLU A 39 -0.48 18.55 13.32
N GLY A 40 -1.02 17.76 14.25
CA GLY A 40 -0.40 17.50 15.55
C GLY A 40 1.03 16.99 15.41
N GLY A 41 1.92 17.42 16.30
CA GLY A 41 3.34 17.03 16.26
C GLY A 41 4.18 17.77 15.20
N HIS A 42 3.63 18.79 14.53
CA HIS A 42 4.36 19.56 13.53
C HIS A 42 4.42 21.06 13.80
N HIS A 43 5.63 21.61 13.75
CA HIS A 43 5.85 23.06 13.81
C HIS A 43 5.70 23.75 12.43
N ARG A 44 5.77 23.00 11.33
CA ARG A 44 5.69 23.49 9.95
C ARG A 44 4.53 22.85 9.20
N ARG A 45 4.00 23.54 8.19
CA ARG A 45 3.04 22.98 7.23
C ARG A 45 3.77 22.00 6.31
N ARG A 46 3.41 20.72 6.38
CA ARG A 46 4.09 19.64 5.64
C ARG A 46 3.22 18.41 5.42
N ILE A 47 1.92 18.52 5.68
CA ILE A 47 0.97 17.43 5.47
C ILE A 47 0.23 17.73 4.18
N ALA A 48 0.50 16.92 3.16
CA ALA A 48 -0.24 16.96 1.90
C ALA A 48 -1.57 16.26 2.08
N HIS A 49 -2.60 16.78 1.42
CA HIS A 49 -3.94 16.22 1.48
C HIS A 49 -4.60 16.21 0.10
N ALA A 50 -5.62 15.39 -0.06
CA ALA A 50 -6.41 15.30 -1.29
C ALA A 50 -7.90 15.25 -0.95
N GLY A 51 -8.70 16.07 -1.64
CA GLY A 51 -10.14 16.14 -1.40
C GLY A 51 -10.50 16.53 0.02
N GLY A 52 -9.69 17.37 0.67
CA GLY A 52 -9.82 17.67 2.10
C GLY A 52 -9.27 16.54 2.98
N ASP A 53 -10.14 15.66 3.46
CA ASP A 53 -9.81 14.55 4.40
C ASP A 53 -9.79 13.17 3.72
N ALA A 54 -9.83 13.13 2.39
CA ALA A 54 -9.94 11.90 1.60
C ALA A 54 -8.58 11.35 1.09
N THR A 55 -7.45 11.82 1.62
CA THR A 55 -6.10 11.46 1.14
C THR A 55 -5.85 9.95 1.06
N GLY A 56 -6.31 9.19 2.06
CA GLY A 56 -6.17 7.73 2.07
C GLY A 56 -6.94 7.05 0.93
N ALA A 57 -8.14 7.54 0.63
CA ALA A 57 -8.96 7.04 -0.48
C ALA A 57 -8.31 7.36 -1.83
N GLU A 58 -7.76 8.56 -1.99
CA GLU A 58 -7.10 8.98 -3.24
C GLU A 58 -5.83 8.18 -3.53
N ILE A 59 -4.99 7.95 -2.51
CA ILE A 59 -3.80 7.11 -2.64
C ILE A 59 -4.21 5.67 -2.96
N SER A 60 -5.21 5.12 -2.27
CA SER A 60 -5.69 3.76 -2.50
C SER A 60 -6.24 3.59 -3.91
N ARG A 61 -7.06 4.54 -4.38
CA ARG A 61 -7.60 4.55 -5.75
C ARG A 61 -6.47 4.49 -6.78
N THR A 62 -5.50 5.39 -6.64
CA THR A 62 -4.34 5.50 -7.54
C THR A 62 -3.53 4.21 -7.60
N LEU A 63 -3.20 3.62 -6.44
CA LEU A 63 -2.39 2.41 -6.39
C LEU A 63 -3.15 1.17 -6.91
N VAL A 64 -4.46 1.07 -6.63
CA VAL A 64 -5.29 -0.02 -7.15
C VAL A 64 -5.41 0.06 -8.67
N GLU A 65 -5.58 1.26 -9.23
CA GLU A 65 -5.56 1.48 -10.69
C GLU A 65 -4.21 1.04 -11.29
N ALA A 66 -3.09 1.45 -10.70
CA ALA A 66 -1.76 1.05 -11.17
C ALA A 66 -1.55 -0.48 -11.11
N VAL A 67 -2.06 -1.17 -10.08
CA VAL A 67 -2.02 -2.65 -10.00
C VAL A 67 -2.83 -3.29 -11.12
N ARG A 68 -4.01 -2.75 -11.43
CA ARG A 68 -4.87 -3.24 -12.51
C ARG A 68 -4.20 -3.05 -13.88
N GLU A 69 -3.56 -1.92 -14.12
CA GLU A 69 -2.82 -1.63 -15.35
C GLU A 69 -1.57 -2.52 -15.50
N ALA A 70 -0.88 -2.80 -14.39
CA ALA A 70 0.28 -3.69 -14.38
C ALA A 70 -0.09 -5.17 -14.63
N ALA A 71 -1.39 -5.51 -14.67
CA ALA A 71 -1.89 -6.87 -14.88
C ALA A 71 -1.28 -7.91 -13.92
N LEU A 72 -1.06 -7.52 -12.66
CA LEU A 72 -0.63 -8.44 -11.60
C LEU A 72 -1.73 -9.46 -11.32
N HIS A 73 -1.33 -10.68 -10.92
CA HIS A 73 -2.29 -11.68 -10.49
C HIS A 73 -2.81 -11.35 -9.09
N THR A 74 -4.05 -10.85 -9.02
CA THR A 74 -4.71 -10.48 -7.76
C THR A 74 -5.76 -11.54 -7.41
N ILE A 75 -5.65 -12.09 -6.21
CA ILE A 75 -6.66 -12.99 -5.62
C ILE A 75 -7.46 -12.18 -4.62
N GLU A 76 -8.65 -11.73 -5.02
CA GLU A 76 -9.55 -10.97 -4.15
C GLU A 76 -10.34 -11.89 -3.22
N ASN A 77 -10.85 -11.33 -2.11
CA ASN A 77 -11.65 -12.06 -1.12
C ASN A 77 -10.93 -13.29 -0.52
N ALA A 78 -9.59 -13.27 -0.50
CA ALA A 78 -8.75 -14.29 0.10
C ALA A 78 -8.38 -13.92 1.54
N LEU A 79 -8.69 -14.82 2.48
CA LEU A 79 -8.19 -14.79 3.85
C LEU A 79 -6.94 -15.65 3.95
N VAL A 80 -5.78 -15.03 4.20
CA VAL A 80 -4.55 -15.77 4.53
C VAL A 80 -4.71 -16.41 5.91
N LEU A 81 -4.42 -17.72 6.01
CA LEU A 81 -4.60 -18.51 7.22
C LEU A 81 -3.28 -18.75 7.96
N ASP A 82 -2.25 -19.19 7.24
CA ASP A 82 -0.95 -19.51 7.82
C ASP A 82 0.20 -19.34 6.81
N LEU A 83 1.41 -19.18 7.32
CA LEU A 83 2.63 -19.25 6.52
C LEU A 83 3.02 -20.70 6.29
N LEU A 84 3.38 -21.00 5.04
CA LEU A 84 4.02 -22.27 4.73
C LEU A 84 5.52 -22.12 4.99
N THR A 85 6.11 -23.12 5.62
CA THR A 85 7.55 -23.18 5.85
C THR A 85 8.16 -24.44 5.27
N ASP A 86 9.41 -24.35 4.83
CA ASP A 86 10.20 -25.52 4.44
C ASP A 86 10.76 -26.27 5.66
N ALA A 87 11.48 -27.37 5.39
CA ALA A 87 12.08 -28.19 6.45
C ALA A 87 13.14 -27.45 7.28
N GLN A 88 13.63 -26.30 6.82
CA GLN A 88 14.59 -25.44 7.51
C GLN A 88 13.89 -24.26 8.23
N GLY A 89 12.55 -24.20 8.21
CA GLY A 89 11.77 -23.14 8.84
C GLY A 89 11.73 -21.84 8.03
N ARG A 90 12.16 -21.84 6.77
CA ARG A 90 12.10 -20.65 5.90
C ARG A 90 10.74 -20.54 5.25
N THR A 91 10.28 -19.32 5.01
CA THR A 91 9.03 -19.07 4.30
C THR A 91 9.02 -19.74 2.92
N ALA A 92 7.93 -20.43 2.61
CA ALA A 92 7.70 -21.16 1.37
C ALA A 92 6.33 -20.86 0.73
N GLY A 93 5.59 -19.89 1.28
CA GLY A 93 4.28 -19.48 0.77
C GLY A 93 3.26 -19.21 1.86
N VAL A 94 1.98 -19.24 1.50
CA VAL A 94 0.85 -19.08 2.42
C VAL A 94 -0.25 -20.10 2.11
N SER A 95 -0.97 -20.53 3.15
CA SER A 95 -2.30 -21.12 3.00
C SER A 95 -3.35 -20.01 3.06
N LEU A 96 -4.43 -20.17 2.30
CA LEU A 96 -5.48 -19.17 2.18
C LEU A 96 -6.84 -19.83 1.99
N HIS A 97 -7.89 -19.11 2.37
CA HIS A 97 -9.27 -19.43 2.04
C HIS A 97 -9.87 -18.31 1.18
N VAL A 98 -10.32 -18.63 -0.03
CA VAL A 98 -11.02 -17.70 -0.92
C VAL A 98 -12.52 -17.78 -0.64
N MET A 99 -13.09 -16.66 -0.18
CA MET A 99 -14.50 -16.59 0.20
C MET A 99 -15.41 -16.66 -1.03
N GLY A 100 -16.41 -17.53 -1.00
CA GLY A 100 -17.42 -17.65 -2.05
C GLY A 100 -17.02 -18.51 -3.26
N GLU A 101 -15.76 -18.90 -3.36
CA GLU A 101 -15.30 -19.86 -4.36
C GLU A 101 -15.59 -21.29 -3.88
N GLY A 102 -16.44 -22.03 -4.62
CA GLY A 102 -16.75 -23.45 -4.37
C GLY A 102 -17.12 -23.75 -2.91
N GLN A 103 -18.38 -23.52 -2.56
CA GLN A 103 -19.03 -23.43 -1.22
C GLN A 103 -18.67 -24.45 -0.10
N HIS A 104 -17.67 -25.33 -0.25
CA HIS A 104 -17.13 -26.16 0.84
C HIS A 104 -15.58 -26.23 0.89
N ASP A 105 -14.83 -25.87 -0.17
CA ASP A 105 -13.39 -26.16 -0.30
C ASP A 105 -12.52 -25.00 -0.84
N GLY A 106 -12.91 -23.74 -0.66
CA GLY A 106 -12.12 -22.57 -1.09
C GLY A 106 -10.73 -22.43 -0.45
N VAL A 107 -10.21 -23.47 0.22
CA VAL A 107 -8.89 -23.52 0.85
C VAL A 107 -7.83 -23.95 -0.16
N GLY A 108 -6.75 -23.17 -0.24
CA GLY A 108 -5.63 -23.43 -1.14
C GLY A 108 -4.29 -23.01 -0.55
N ALA A 109 -3.27 -23.05 -1.42
CA ALA A 109 -1.92 -22.63 -1.08
C ALA A 109 -1.28 -21.88 -2.25
N VAL A 110 -0.64 -20.75 -1.96
CA VAL A 110 0.26 -20.06 -2.89
C VAL A 110 1.69 -20.32 -2.43
N ARG A 111 2.49 -21.00 -3.26
CA ARG A 111 3.91 -21.23 -2.98
C ARG A 111 4.73 -20.08 -3.53
N ALA A 112 5.58 -19.50 -2.68
CA ALA A 112 6.48 -18.43 -3.06
C ALA A 112 7.77 -18.50 -2.21
N PRO A 113 8.94 -18.17 -2.79
CA PRO A 113 10.20 -18.14 -2.04
C PRO A 113 10.26 -16.95 -1.06
N SER A 114 9.34 -16.00 -1.17
CA SER A 114 9.26 -14.82 -0.31
C SER A 114 7.80 -14.42 -0.14
N VAL A 115 7.43 -14.07 1.09
CA VAL A 115 6.11 -13.53 1.43
C VAL A 115 6.32 -12.20 2.12
N VAL A 116 5.61 -11.18 1.68
CA VAL A 116 5.58 -9.86 2.32
C VAL A 116 4.21 -9.71 2.97
N LEU A 117 4.19 -9.47 4.28
CA LEU A 117 2.98 -9.16 5.04
C LEU A 117 2.90 -7.63 5.17
N ALA A 118 1.77 -7.05 4.77
CA ALA A 118 1.54 -5.61 4.73
C ALA A 118 0.14 -5.25 5.25
#